data_AF-A0A8K0PXH9-F1
#
_entry.id   AF-A0A8K0PXH9-F1
#
_cell.length_a   1.000
_cell.length_b   1.000
_cell.length_c   1.000
_cell.angle_alpha   90.00
_cell.angle_beta   90.00
_cell.angle_gamma   90.00
#
_symmetry.space_group_name_H-M   'P 1'
#
loop_
_entity.id
_entity.type
_entity.pdbx_description
1 polymer ?
#
loop_
_entity_poly.entity_id
_entity_poly.type
_entity_poly.pdbx_seq_one_letter_code
_entity_poly.pdbx_strand_id
1 'polypeptide(L)'
;ADKYKLFELFDDARFRNRQLVYTYDFGDNWEHHLTILGRADPTPNFICLDGSGHYVAEDSGSARGWEDVKAAYQNRSPTKEQRERRQWFEREASNPDPRGLAGDRVNAWDRDRINR
;
A
#
# COMPACT_ATOMS: atom_id res chain seq x y z
N ALA A 1 27.02 -0.76 -6.02
CA ALA A 1 25.93 -1.20 -5.13
C ALA A 1 26.16 -2.66 -4.83
N ASP A 2 26.05 -3.04 -3.57
CA ASP A 2 26.12 -4.43 -3.16
C ASP A 2 24.95 -5.22 -3.75
N LYS A 3 25.16 -6.52 -3.97
CA LYS A 3 24.14 -7.42 -4.50
C LYS A 3 23.85 -8.49 -3.47
N TYR A 4 22.57 -8.65 -3.15
CA TYR A 4 22.10 -9.67 -2.21
C TYR A 4 20.94 -10.45 -2.84
N LYS A 5 20.87 -11.74 -2.53
CA LYS A 5 19.67 -12.55 -2.63
C LYS A 5 18.91 -12.46 -1.31
N LEU A 6 17.58 -12.47 -1.37
CA LEU A 6 16.75 -12.33 -0.17
C LEU A 6 17.08 -13.38 0.91
N PHE A 7 17.37 -14.63 0.52
CA PHE A 7 17.73 -15.68 1.47
C PHE A 7 19.03 -15.37 2.21
N GLU A 8 19.99 -14.66 1.60
CA GLU A 8 21.26 -14.30 2.24
C GLU A 8 21.05 -13.31 3.39
N LEU A 9 20.00 -12.48 3.31
CA LEU A 9 19.63 -11.56 4.39
C LEU A 9 18.72 -12.22 5.41
N PHE A 10 17.72 -12.98 4.94
CA PHE A 10 16.67 -13.53 5.79
C PHE A 10 17.13 -14.73 6.63
N ASP A 11 18.09 -15.51 6.14
CA ASP A 11 18.62 -16.67 6.89
C ASP A 11 19.79 -16.32 7.81
N ASP A 12 20.37 -15.12 7.63
CA ASP A 12 21.47 -14.64 8.43
C ASP A 12 21.02 -14.44 9.90
N ALA A 13 21.76 -15.09 10.81
CA ALA A 13 21.48 -15.04 12.24
C ALA A 13 21.50 -13.60 12.81
N ARG A 14 22.19 -12.65 12.16
CA ARG A 14 22.24 -11.24 12.55
C ARG A 14 20.88 -10.54 12.40
N PHE A 15 20.12 -10.91 11.37
CA PHE A 15 18.84 -10.30 11.03
C PHE A 15 17.63 -11.14 11.47
N ARG A 16 17.88 -12.38 11.90
CA ARG A 16 16.85 -13.25 12.47
C ARG A 16 16.09 -12.53 13.61
N ASN A 17 14.77 -12.59 13.56
CA ASN A 17 13.84 -11.97 14.52
C ASN A 17 13.91 -10.43 14.60
N ARG A 18 14.55 -9.75 13.64
CA ARG A 18 14.48 -8.29 13.51
C ARG A 18 13.23 -7.89 12.72
N GLN A 19 12.67 -6.73 13.06
CA GLN A 19 11.65 -6.10 12.23
C GLN A 19 12.30 -5.68 10.91
N LEU A 20 11.71 -6.10 9.80
CA LEU A 20 12.08 -5.63 8.48
C LEU A 20 11.17 -4.45 8.14
N VAL A 21 11.76 -3.34 7.72
CA VAL A 21 11.04 -2.16 7.27
C VAL A 21 11.57 -1.81 5.89
N TYR A 22 10.67 -1.68 4.93
CA TYR A 22 10.97 -1.19 3.59
C TYR A 22 10.34 0.19 3.43
N THR A 23 11.18 1.21 3.28
CA THR A 23 10.73 2.57 3.00
C THR A 23 10.69 2.79 1.49
N TYR A 24 9.50 3.12 0.98
CA TYR A 24 9.25 3.50 -0.40
C TYR A 24 8.90 4.99 -0.47
N ASP A 25 9.31 5.64 -1.55
CA ASP A 25 9.16 7.07 -1.79
C ASP A 25 9.67 7.94 -0.63
N PHE A 26 10.89 8.47 -0.75
CA PHE A 26 11.48 9.29 0.31
C PHE A 26 10.84 10.68 0.45
N GLY A 27 9.93 11.07 -0.44
CA GLY A 27 9.07 12.25 -0.25
C GLY A 27 7.97 11.97 0.76
N ASP A 28 7.14 10.96 0.49
CA ASP A 28 6.00 10.59 1.34
C ASP A 28 6.36 9.66 2.51
N ASN A 29 7.54 9.03 2.48
CA ASN A 29 8.08 8.13 3.50
C ASN A 29 7.12 6.97 3.86
N TRP A 30 6.69 6.19 2.85
CA TRP A 30 5.86 5.01 3.05
C TRP A 30 6.67 3.89 3.70
N GLU A 31 6.27 3.47 4.89
CA GLU A 31 6.93 2.37 5.60
C GLU A 31 6.12 1.07 5.49
N HIS A 32 6.71 0.05 4.87
CA HIS A 32 6.18 -1.30 4.82
C HIS A 32 6.85 -2.16 5.90
N HIS A 33 6.06 -2.63 6.85
CA HIS A 33 6.52 -3.50 7.93
C HIS A 33 6.39 -4.95 7.48
N LEU A 34 7.51 -5.64 7.30
CA LEU A 34 7.55 -6.99 6.75
C LEU A 34 7.83 -8.02 7.85
N THR A 35 7.10 -9.13 7.82
CA THR A 35 7.30 -10.27 8.72
C THR A 35 7.49 -11.54 7.89
N ILE A 36 8.53 -12.31 8.22
CA ILE A 36 8.82 -13.58 7.56
C ILE A 36 8.13 -14.69 8.36
N LEU A 37 7.10 -15.29 7.77
CA LEU A 37 6.34 -16.36 8.41
C LEU A 37 6.98 -17.74 8.24
N GLY A 38 7.82 -17.92 7.21
CA GLY A 38 8.49 -19.18 6.95
C GLY A 38 8.92 -19.33 5.50
N ARG A 39 9.09 -20.58 5.09
CA ARG A 39 9.39 -20.97 3.70
C ARG A 39 8.20 -21.75 3.13
N ALA A 40 7.96 -21.56 1.84
CA ALA A 40 7.01 -22.33 1.06
C ALA A 40 7.75 -22.97 -0.13
N ASP A 41 7.10 -23.92 -0.80
CA ASP A 41 7.63 -24.47 -2.04
C ASP A 41 7.76 -23.38 -3.11
N PRO A 42 8.79 -23.45 -3.97
CA PRO A 42 9.02 -22.44 -4.98
C PRO A 42 7.88 -22.41 -6.00
N THR A 43 7.42 -21.20 -6.33
CA THR A 43 6.46 -20.93 -7.40
C THR A 43 7.15 -20.20 -8.55
N PRO A 44 6.65 -20.31 -9.80
CA PRO A 44 7.22 -19.58 -10.93
C PRO A 44 7.04 -18.06 -10.81
N ASN A 45 6.02 -17.61 -10.08
CA ASN A 45 5.68 -16.21 -9.86
C ASN A 45 5.45 -15.91 -8.38
N PHE A 46 5.53 -14.64 -7.98
CA PHE A 46 5.02 -14.21 -6.68
C PHE A 46 3.49 -14.31 -6.68
N ILE A 47 2.93 -14.85 -5.60
CA ILE A 47 1.48 -15.03 -5.45
C ILE A 47 1.05 -14.32 -4.17
N CYS A 48 0.18 -13.33 -4.32
CA CYS A 48 -0.57 -12.75 -3.23
C CYS A 48 -1.67 -13.73 -2.82
N LEU A 49 -1.60 -14.21 -1.57
CA LEU A 49 -2.56 -15.17 -1.03
C LEU A 49 -3.78 -14.48 -0.44
N ASP A 50 -3.55 -13.35 0.24
CA ASP A 50 -4.57 -12.60 0.95
C ASP A 50 -4.15 -11.12 1.11
N GLY A 51 -5.10 -10.28 1.52
CA GLY A 51 -4.94 -8.85 1.63
C GLY A 51 -6.19 -8.17 2.19
N SER A 52 -6.07 -6.89 2.48
CA SER A 52 -7.20 -6.06 2.89
C SER A 52 -6.86 -4.59 2.67
N GLY A 53 -7.86 -3.77 2.39
CA GLY A 53 -7.65 -2.34 2.22
C GLY A 53 -7.35 -1.95 0.78
N HIS A 54 -7.83 -0.78 0.40
CA HIS A 54 -7.48 -0.16 -0.86
C HIS A 54 -6.00 0.24 -0.86
N TYR A 55 -5.32 0.09 -2.00
CA TYR A 55 -3.97 0.60 -2.19
C TYR A 55 -3.93 2.13 -2.03
N VAL A 56 -2.82 2.66 -1.52
CA VAL A 56 -2.65 4.09 -1.29
C VAL A 56 -2.60 4.86 -2.61
N ALA A 57 -3.04 6.12 -2.59
CA ALA A 57 -2.78 7.03 -3.67
C ALA A 57 -1.31 7.48 -3.62
N GLU A 58 -0.60 7.37 -4.73
CA GLU A 58 0.73 7.97 -4.92
C GLU A 58 0.62 9.48 -4.73
N ASP A 59 1.68 10.07 -4.16
CA ASP A 59 1.78 11.52 -3.88
C ASP A 59 0.65 12.06 -3.00
N SER A 60 0.09 11.22 -2.12
CA SER A 60 -1.00 11.64 -1.23
C SER A 60 -0.53 12.44 -0.03
N GLY A 61 0.78 12.57 0.20
CA GLY A 61 1.34 13.29 1.33
C GLY A 61 1.46 12.41 2.56
N SER A 62 2.14 11.28 2.39
CA SER A 62 2.39 10.26 3.43
C SER A 62 1.12 9.54 3.91
N ALA A 63 1.28 8.66 4.90
CA ALA A 63 0.18 7.98 5.56
C ALA A 63 -0.93 8.93 6.04
N ARG A 64 -0.55 10.12 6.54
CA ARG A 64 -1.51 11.12 7.00
C ARG A 64 -2.40 11.63 5.87
N GLY A 65 -1.82 11.98 4.73
CA GLY A 65 -2.59 12.47 3.60
C GLY A 65 -3.53 11.41 3.02
N TRP A 66 -3.13 10.14 3.03
CA TRP A 66 -4.03 9.04 2.69
C TRP A 66 -5.21 8.88 3.68
N GLU A 67 -4.96 9.03 4.99
CA GLU A 67 -6.05 9.08 5.97
C GLU A 67 -7.02 10.23 5.69
N ASP A 68 -6.51 11.40 5.30
CA ASP A 68 -7.35 12.56 4.96
C ASP A 68 -8.17 12.31 3.67
N VAL A 69 -7.64 11.56 2.70
CA VAL A 69 -8.40 11.08 1.52
C VAL A 69 -9.53 10.14 1.97
N LYS A 70 -9.23 9.12 2.79
CA LYS A 70 -10.26 8.19 3.31
C LYS A 70 -11.35 8.92 4.09
N ALA A 71 -10.96 9.83 4.99
CA ALA A 71 -11.89 10.65 5.77
C ALA A 71 -12.76 11.53 4.86
N ALA A 72 -12.20 12.04 3.76
CA ALA A 72 -12.98 12.78 2.79
C ALA A 72 -14.14 11.96 2.23
N TYR A 73 -13.99 10.66 1.97
CA TYR A 73 -15.05 9.77 1.48
C TYR A 73 -16.04 9.30 2.56
N GLN A 74 -15.62 9.22 3.82
CA GLN A 74 -16.49 8.82 4.94
C GLN A 74 -17.48 9.93 5.36
N ASN A 75 -17.17 11.19 5.06
CA ASN A 75 -18.07 12.30 5.37
C ASN A 75 -19.32 12.30 4.46
N ARG A 76 -20.51 12.22 5.05
CA ARG A 76 -21.80 12.29 4.33
C ARG A 76 -22.09 13.67 3.73
N SER A 77 -21.52 14.72 4.30
CA SER A 77 -21.64 16.11 3.85
C SER A 77 -20.24 16.72 3.71
N PRO A 78 -19.47 16.34 2.67
CA PRO A 78 -18.08 16.75 2.55
C PRO A 78 -17.93 18.27 2.43
N THR A 79 -16.86 18.82 2.99
CA THR A 79 -16.47 20.23 2.77
C THR A 79 -16.02 20.46 1.32
N LYS A 80 -15.78 21.72 0.94
CA LYS A 80 -15.20 22.06 -0.37
C LYS A 80 -13.85 21.36 -0.57
N GLU A 81 -12.98 21.47 0.41
CA GLU A 81 -11.65 20.84 0.42
C GLU A 81 -11.75 19.30 0.33
N GLN A 82 -12.69 18.68 1.05
CA GLN A 82 -12.89 17.23 0.95
C GLN A 82 -13.38 16.81 -0.44
N ARG A 83 -14.24 17.61 -1.09
CA ARG A 83 -14.65 17.35 -2.48
C ARG A 83 -13.48 17.49 -3.45
N GLU A 84 -12.65 18.52 -3.28
CA GLU A 84 -11.43 18.71 -4.09
C GLU A 84 -10.46 17.54 -3.90
N ARG A 85 -10.26 17.07 -2.66
CA ARG A 85 -9.45 15.88 -2.37
C ARG A 85 -10.00 14.60 -3.00
N ARG A 86 -11.32 14.41 -3.00
CA ARG A 86 -11.97 13.28 -3.71
C ARG A 86 -11.70 13.36 -5.21
N GLN A 87 -11.93 14.53 -5.81
CA GLN A 87 -11.71 14.76 -7.24
C GLN A 87 -10.26 14.52 -7.64
N TRP A 88 -9.31 15.00 -6.83
CA TRP A 88 -7.89 14.76 -7.04
C TRP A 88 -7.59 13.25 -7.08
N PHE A 89 -8.06 12.48 -6.11
CA PHE A 89 -7.83 11.02 -6.12
C PHE A 89 -8.50 10.32 -7.31
N GLU A 90 -9.68 10.77 -7.72
CA GLU A 90 -10.43 10.16 -8.83
C GLU A 90 -9.79 10.41 -10.20
N ARG A 91 -8.98 11.46 -10.36
CA ARG A 91 -8.61 11.96 -11.69
C ARG A 91 -7.17 12.41 -11.87
N GLU A 92 -6.50 12.84 -10.80
CA GLU A 92 -5.27 13.62 -10.88
C GLU A 92 -4.09 12.97 -10.14
N ALA A 93 -4.35 12.13 -9.14
CA ALA A 93 -3.31 11.33 -8.49
C ALA A 93 -2.56 10.48 -9.54
N SER A 94 -1.29 10.16 -9.29
CA SER A 94 -0.46 9.39 -10.24
C SER A 94 -1.00 7.98 -10.52
N ASN A 95 -1.77 7.41 -9.58
CA ASN A 95 -2.45 6.12 -9.70
C ASN A 95 -3.97 6.24 -9.40
N PRO A 96 -4.73 7.07 -10.14
CA PRO A 96 -6.07 7.46 -9.74
C PRO A 96 -7.03 6.25 -9.80
N ASP A 97 -8.04 6.21 -8.92
CA ASP A 97 -9.19 5.32 -9.06
C ASP A 97 -10.45 6.16 -9.31
N PRO A 98 -10.97 6.21 -10.56
CA PRO A 98 -12.16 6.98 -10.91
C PRO A 98 -13.43 6.60 -10.13
N ARG A 99 -13.46 5.45 -9.46
CA ARG A 99 -14.58 5.03 -8.61
C ARG A 99 -14.44 5.52 -7.16
N GLY A 100 -13.32 6.13 -6.82
CA GLY A 100 -13.01 6.62 -5.48
C GLY A 100 -13.09 5.54 -4.40
N LEU A 101 -13.35 5.96 -3.16
CA LEU A 101 -13.41 5.09 -1.97
C LEU A 101 -14.80 5.03 -1.33
N ALA A 102 -15.85 5.41 -2.06
CA ALA A 102 -17.21 5.43 -1.50
C ALA A 102 -17.70 4.03 -1.07
N GLY A 103 -18.53 3.99 -0.02
CA GLY A 103 -19.02 2.74 0.55
C GLY A 103 -17.89 1.92 1.19
N ASP A 104 -17.84 0.63 0.89
CA ASP A 104 -16.81 -0.28 1.42
C ASP A 104 -15.53 -0.33 0.56
N ARG A 105 -15.43 0.54 -0.46
CA ARG A 105 -14.29 0.55 -1.37
C ARG A 105 -12.97 0.90 -0.68
N VAL A 106 -13.01 1.55 0.48
CA VAL A 106 -11.82 1.77 1.32
C VAL A 106 -11.15 0.45 1.76
N ASN A 107 -11.93 -0.63 1.86
CA ASN A 107 -11.44 -1.96 2.20
C ASN A 107 -11.23 -2.86 0.98
N ALA A 108 -11.58 -2.36 -0.22
CA ALA A 108 -11.56 -3.16 -1.42
C ALA A 108 -10.13 -3.34 -1.95
N TRP A 109 -9.82 -4.59 -2.23
CA TRP A 109 -8.63 -5.02 -2.94
C TRP A 109 -9.03 -6.16 -3.87
N ASP A 110 -8.22 -6.44 -4.89
CA ASP A 110 -8.54 -7.44 -5.91
C ASP A 110 -7.36 -8.39 -6.09
N ARG A 111 -7.46 -9.56 -5.46
CA ARG A 111 -6.43 -10.60 -5.51
C ARG A 111 -6.12 -11.04 -6.94
N ASP A 112 -7.15 -11.20 -7.77
CA ASP A 112 -6.98 -11.68 -9.13
C ASP A 112 -6.34 -10.62 -10.02
N ARG A 113 -6.57 -9.32 -9.74
CA ARG A 113 -5.86 -8.23 -10.39
C ARG A 113 -4.39 -8.14 -9.93
N ILE A 114 -4.10 -8.39 -8.66
CA ILE A 114 -2.74 -8.34 -8.10
C ILE A 114 -1.87 -9.48 -8.62
N ASN A 115 -2.45 -10.66 -8.83
CA ASN A 115 -1.74 -11.85 -9.30
C ASN A 115 -1.63 -11.96 -10.83
N ARG A 116 -1.98 -10.91 -11.58
CA ARG A 116 -1.93 -10.88 -13.06
C ARG A 116 -0.61 -10.37 -13.59
#